data_AF-A0A2S2QR75-F1
#
_entry.id   AF-A0A2S2QR75-F1
#
_cell.length_a   1.000
_cell.length_b   1.000
_cell.length_c   1.000
_cell.angle_alpha   90.00
_cell.angle_beta   90.00
_cell.angle_gamma   90.00
#
_symmetry.space_group_name_H-M   'P 1'
#
loop_
_entity.id
_entity.type
_entity.pdbx_description
1 polymer ?
#
loop_
_entity_poly.entity_id
_entity_poly.type
_entity_poly.pdbx_seq_one_letter_code
_entity_poly.pdbx_strand_id
1 'polypeptide(L)'
;MDNESDSRKRKISGKEEVVDKALKEWFLQVRKKDARINGPLLRQKAEDLAKKMGKDDFVATEGWFQRWKKRENISFIKTHGEQREADFSAAQSWFKTHWTDLLSQYSPSDIFNANETGLYFRALPEHTYALKIDKAKGAKTSKE
;
A
#
# COMPACT_ATOMS: atom_id res chain seq x y z
N MET A 1 -38.50 32.28 8.49
CA MET A 1 -37.76 31.47 9.47
C MET A 1 -37.27 30.26 8.71
N ASP A 2 -36.07 30.38 8.17
CA ASP A 2 -35.50 29.40 7.25
C ASP A 2 -35.05 28.16 8.04
N ASN A 3 -35.53 27.00 7.60
CA ASN A 3 -35.25 25.70 8.19
C ASN A 3 -33.90 25.20 7.66
N GLU A 4 -32.82 25.55 8.35
CA GLU A 4 -31.49 25.05 8.07
C GLU A 4 -31.39 23.59 8.56
N SER A 5 -31.71 22.65 7.68
CA SER A 5 -31.45 21.23 7.92
C SER A 5 -29.95 20.98 7.84
N ASP A 6 -29.24 21.32 8.91
CA ASP A 6 -27.83 21.04 9.05
C ASP A 6 -27.63 19.53 8.94
N SER A 7 -26.92 19.14 7.88
CA SER A 7 -26.68 17.76 7.50
C SER A 7 -25.94 17.03 8.62
N ARG A 8 -26.70 16.40 9.53
CA ARG A 8 -26.19 15.52 10.56
C ARG A 8 -25.53 14.32 9.89
N LYS A 9 -24.25 14.47 9.52
CA LYS A 9 -23.36 13.35 9.16
C LYS A 9 -23.26 12.46 10.39
N ARG A 10 -24.17 11.49 10.50
CA ARG A 10 -24.14 10.48 11.55
C ARG A 10 -22.75 9.84 11.49
N LYS A 11 -21.97 10.02 12.56
CA LYS A 11 -20.78 9.20 12.80
C LYS A 11 -21.30 7.78 13.00
N ILE A 12 -21.32 6.98 11.93
CA ILE A 12 -21.65 5.55 11.99
C ILE A 12 -20.46 4.88 12.68
N SER A 13 -20.42 5.00 14.02
CA SER A 13 -19.60 4.16 14.89
C SER A 13 -20.04 2.73 14.63
N GLY A 14 -19.11 1.86 14.21
CA GLY A 14 -19.40 0.45 14.06
C GLY A 14 -19.75 -0.13 15.42
N LYS A 15 -20.66 -1.12 15.47
CA LYS A 15 -21.01 -1.86 16.70
C LYS A 15 -19.79 -2.35 17.50
N GLU A 16 -18.63 -2.43 16.84
CA GLU A 16 -17.37 -2.96 17.36
C GLU A 16 -16.21 -1.95 17.33
N GLU A 17 -16.47 -0.69 17.71
CA GLU A 17 -15.47 0.41 17.69
C GLU A 17 -14.16 0.07 18.43
N VAL A 18 -14.24 -0.74 19.49
CA VAL A 18 -13.07 -1.19 20.24
C VAL A 18 -12.17 -2.13 19.41
N VAL A 19 -12.78 -3.07 18.67
CA VAL A 19 -12.06 -4.00 17.80
C VAL A 19 -11.48 -3.26 16.60
N ASP A 20 -12.26 -2.34 16.01
CA ASP A 20 -11.83 -1.48 14.91
C ASP A 20 -10.53 -0.72 15.27
N LYS A 21 -10.51 -0.08 16.45
CA LYS A 21 -9.37 0.71 16.93
C LYS A 21 -8.15 -0.16 17.21
N ALA A 22 -8.31 -1.28 17.88
CA ALA A 22 -7.19 -2.18 18.17
C ALA A 22 -6.60 -2.80 16.90
N LEU A 23 -7.44 -3.15 15.92
CA LEU A 23 -6.96 -3.64 14.63
C LEU A 23 -6.17 -2.55 13.89
N LYS A 24 -6.63 -1.30 13.93
CA LYS A 24 -5.91 -0.17 13.33
C LYS A 24 -4.54 0.02 13.98
N GLU A 25 -4.47 0.04 15.31
CA GLU A 25 -3.21 0.20 16.04
C GLU A 25 -2.22 -0.92 15.69
N TRP A 26 -2.68 -2.17 15.68
CA TRP A 26 -1.86 -3.30 15.26
C TRP A 26 -1.41 -3.17 13.80
N PHE A 27 -2.31 -2.80 12.89
CA PHE A 27 -2.00 -2.60 11.48
C PHE A 27 -0.89 -1.56 11.29
N LEU A 28 -0.97 -0.42 11.98
CA LEU A 28 0.05 0.63 11.93
C LEU A 28 1.40 0.15 12.47
N GLN A 29 1.42 -0.66 13.54
CA GLN A 29 2.65 -1.24 14.07
C GLN A 29 3.31 -2.20 13.08
N VAL A 30 2.54 -3.04 12.38
CA VAL A 30 3.06 -3.96 11.37
C VAL A 30 3.57 -3.20 10.15
N ARG A 31 2.86 -2.16 9.71
CA ARG A 31 3.30 -1.29 8.60
C ARG A 31 4.59 -0.53 8.91
N LYS A 32 4.81 -0.11 10.17
CA LYS A 32 6.09 0.49 10.59
C LYS A 32 7.29 -0.44 10.44
N LYS A 33 7.07 -1.77 10.50
CA LYS A 33 8.09 -2.80 10.30
C LYS A 33 8.24 -3.22 8.82
N ASP A 34 7.61 -2.49 7.91
CA ASP A 34 7.53 -2.76 6.47
C ASP A 34 7.05 -4.17 6.09
N ALA A 35 6.31 -4.83 6.99
CA ALA A 35 5.73 -6.12 6.71
C ALA A 35 4.53 -5.99 5.76
N ARG A 36 4.40 -6.96 4.84
CA ARG A 36 3.27 -7.04 3.90
C ARG A 36 2.09 -7.69 4.58
N ILE A 37 0.91 -7.12 4.39
CA ILE A 37 -0.33 -7.51 5.07
C ILE A 37 -1.39 -7.82 4.02
N ASN A 38 -2.02 -8.99 4.14
CA ASN A 38 -3.12 -9.42 3.28
C ASN A 38 -4.47 -9.42 4.05
N GLY A 39 -5.56 -9.63 3.30
CA GLY A 39 -6.92 -9.56 3.83
C GLY A 39 -7.24 -10.65 4.86
N PRO A 40 -6.94 -11.93 4.57
CA PRO A 40 -7.14 -13.02 5.53
C PRO A 40 -6.42 -12.78 6.86
N LEU A 41 -5.17 -12.32 6.83
CA LEU A 41 -4.40 -12.01 8.03
C LEU A 41 -5.06 -10.90 8.87
N LEU A 42 -5.57 -9.84 8.24
CA LEU A 42 -6.29 -8.77 8.94
C LEU A 42 -7.57 -9.26 9.59
N ARG A 43 -8.34 -10.10 8.90
CA ARG A 43 -9.60 -10.65 9.41
C ARG A 43 -9.37 -11.59 10.58
N GLN A 44 -8.42 -12.52 10.45
CA GLN A 44 -8.02 -13.40 11.55
C GLN A 44 -7.52 -12.60 12.75
N LYS A 45 -6.70 -11.56 12.51
CA LYS A 45 -6.22 -10.72 13.60
C LYS A 45 -7.34 -9.95 14.31
N ALA A 46 -8.37 -9.53 13.58
CA ALA A 46 -9.54 -8.87 14.15
C ALA A 46 -10.28 -9.80 15.12
N GLU A 47 -10.47 -11.07 14.72
CA GLU A 47 -11.11 -12.09 15.54
C GLU A 47 -10.28 -12.45 16.78
N ASP A 48 -8.96 -12.58 16.64
CA ASP A 48 -8.06 -12.79 17.78
C ASP A 48 -8.10 -11.63 18.78
N LEU A 49 -8.15 -10.40 18.29
CA LEU A 49 -8.28 -9.20 19.13
C LEU A 49 -9.65 -9.17 19.82
N ALA A 50 -10.72 -9.53 19.13
CA ALA A 50 -12.06 -9.58 19.69
C ALA A 50 -12.18 -10.63 20.81
N LYS A 51 -11.64 -11.84 20.61
CA LYS A 51 -11.59 -12.88 21.66
C LYS A 51 -10.86 -12.41 22.90
N LYS A 52 -9.70 -11.74 22.74
CA LYS A 52 -8.95 -11.16 23.86
C LYS A 52 -9.71 -10.07 24.63
N MET A 53 -10.74 -9.49 24.02
CA MET A 53 -11.63 -8.49 24.61
C MET A 53 -12.94 -9.09 25.15
N GLY A 54 -13.07 -10.41 25.18
CA GLY A 54 -14.29 -11.11 25.63
C GLY A 54 -15.43 -11.07 24.62
N LYS A 55 -15.13 -10.88 23.33
CA LYS A 55 -16.10 -10.84 22.22
C LYS A 55 -15.96 -12.09 21.34
N ASP A 56 -16.24 -13.25 21.91
CA ASP A 56 -16.02 -14.54 21.24
C ASP A 56 -16.94 -14.77 20.03
N ASP A 57 -18.12 -14.13 20.03
CA ASP A 57 -19.09 -14.20 18.93
C ASP A 57 -18.77 -13.27 17.75
N PHE A 58 -17.71 -12.46 17.87
CA PHE A 58 -17.32 -11.56 16.79
C PHE A 58 -16.76 -12.33 15.60
N VAL A 59 -17.37 -12.11 14.43
CA VAL A 59 -16.89 -12.63 13.14
C VAL A 59 -16.48 -11.46 12.26
N ALA A 60 -15.24 -11.51 11.75
CA ALA A 60 -14.76 -10.53 10.79
C ALA A 60 -15.35 -10.84 9.40
N THR A 61 -16.66 -10.65 9.24
CA THR A 61 -17.37 -10.86 7.97
C THR A 61 -16.79 -9.98 6.88
N GLU A 62 -16.95 -10.40 5.62
CA GLU A 62 -16.49 -9.60 4.47
C GLU A 62 -17.12 -8.19 4.48
N GLY A 63 -18.41 -8.08 4.80
CA GLY A 63 -19.10 -6.79 4.91
C GLY A 63 -18.57 -5.91 6.05
N TRP A 64 -18.21 -6.48 7.20
CA TRP A 64 -17.54 -5.73 8.26
C TRP A 64 -16.15 -5.25 7.80
N PHE A 65 -15.36 -6.15 7.20
CA PHE A 65 -13.99 -5.86 6.78
C PHE A 65 -13.91 -4.77 5.72
N GLN A 66 -14.79 -4.81 4.72
CA GLN A 66 -14.87 -3.76 3.69
C GLN A 66 -15.24 -2.40 4.28
N ARG A 67 -16.18 -2.36 5.23
CA ARG A 67 -16.56 -1.12 5.92
C ARG A 67 -15.44 -0.60 6.81
N TRP A 68 -14.74 -1.47 7.53
CA TRP A 68 -13.58 -1.11 8.35
C TRP A 68 -12.48 -0.48 7.50
N LYS A 69 -12.07 -1.14 6.39
CA LYS A 69 -11.09 -0.57 5.44
C LYS A 69 -11.52 0.81 4.93
N LYS A 70 -12.80 0.98 4.59
CA LYS A 70 -13.35 2.26 4.12
C LYS A 70 -13.27 3.35 5.19
N ARG A 71 -13.61 3.04 6.45
CA ARG A 71 -13.52 3.96 7.59
C ARG A 71 -12.07 4.37 7.87
N GLU A 72 -11.14 3.41 7.82
CA GLU A 72 -9.73 3.62 8.12
C GLU A 72 -8.90 4.10 6.91
N ASN A 73 -9.55 4.31 5.77
CA ASN A 73 -8.93 4.74 4.53
C ASN A 73 -7.78 3.81 4.09
N ILE A 74 -7.99 2.49 4.23
CA ILE A 74 -7.04 1.44 3.86
C ILE A 74 -7.39 0.89 2.47
N SER A 75 -6.39 0.77 1.61
CA SER A 75 -6.50 0.22 0.26
C SER A 75 -5.44 -0.83 -0.01
N PHE A 76 -5.74 -1.77 -0.90
CA PHE A 76 -4.76 -2.72 -1.40
C PHE A 76 -3.98 -2.06 -2.53
N ILE A 77 -2.68 -1.83 -2.33
CA ILE A 77 -1.84 -1.10 -3.29
C ILE A 77 -0.59 -1.89 -3.66
N LYS A 78 -0.13 -1.69 -4.90
CA LYS A 78 1.13 -2.22 -5.39
C LYS A 78 2.29 -1.43 -4.77
N THR A 79 3.24 -2.14 -4.19
CA THR A 79 4.46 -1.56 -3.64
C THR A 79 5.48 -1.37 -4.76
N HIS A 80 5.93 -0.14 -4.99
CA HIS A 80 7.02 0.16 -5.93
C HIS A 80 8.33 0.22 -5.14
N GLY A 81 9.18 -0.80 -5.31
CA GLY A 81 10.46 -0.92 -4.60
C GLY A 81 11.58 -0.05 -5.19
N GLU A 82 11.59 0.18 -6.51
CA GLU A 82 12.75 0.75 -7.21
C GLU A 82 12.74 2.29 -7.31
N GLN A 83 11.61 2.96 -7.07
CA GLN A 83 11.52 4.42 -7.23
C GLN A 83 12.25 5.21 -6.13
N ARG A 84 12.75 4.54 -5.09
CA ARG A 84 13.33 5.17 -3.90
C ARG A 84 14.77 5.68 -4.08
N GLU A 85 15.49 5.22 -5.09
CA GLU A 85 16.94 5.48 -5.21
C GLU A 85 17.38 6.01 -6.57
N ALA A 86 16.44 6.25 -7.49
CA ALA A 86 16.79 6.83 -8.78
C ALA A 86 17.17 8.31 -8.57
N ASP A 87 18.41 8.66 -8.93
CA ASP A 87 18.84 10.05 -9.01
C ASP A 87 18.29 10.68 -10.30
N PHE A 88 17.06 11.19 -10.19
CA PHE A 88 16.39 11.86 -11.30
C PHE A 88 17.14 13.10 -11.76
N SER A 89 17.91 13.76 -10.89
CA SER A 89 18.68 14.96 -11.24
C SER A 89 19.88 14.59 -12.09
N ALA A 90 20.65 13.57 -11.68
CA ALA A 90 21.76 13.06 -12.47
C ALA A 90 21.30 12.51 -13.82
N ALA A 91 20.20 11.73 -13.84
CA ALA A 91 19.63 11.20 -15.08
C ALA A 91 19.22 12.32 -16.05
N GLN A 92 18.55 13.36 -15.55
CA GLN A 92 18.14 14.49 -16.38
C GLN A 92 19.34 15.31 -16.87
N SER A 93 20.37 15.50 -16.04
CA SER A 93 21.60 16.17 -16.44
C SER A 93 22.31 15.42 -17.57
N TRP A 94 22.47 14.10 -17.42
CA TRP A 94 23.08 13.25 -18.44
C TRP A 94 22.29 13.26 -19.75
N PHE A 95 20.97 13.19 -19.67
CA PHE A 95 20.10 13.29 -20.84
C PHE A 95 20.26 14.61 -21.61
N LYS A 96 20.49 15.72 -20.91
CA LYS A 96 20.68 17.03 -21.56
C LYS A 96 22.08 17.23 -22.12
N THR A 97 23.09 16.59 -21.54
CA THR A 97 24.50 16.90 -21.82
C THR A 97 25.19 15.90 -22.71
N HIS A 98 24.75 14.63 -22.73
CA HIS A 98 25.46 13.56 -23.43
C HIS A 98 24.57 12.72 -24.35
N TRP A 99 23.28 12.61 -24.04
CA TRP A 99 22.38 11.70 -24.76
C TRP A 99 22.20 12.05 -26.24
N THR A 100 21.98 13.33 -26.57
CA THR A 100 21.77 13.78 -27.95
C THR A 100 23.00 13.54 -28.82
N ASP A 101 24.17 13.84 -28.28
CA ASP A 101 25.45 13.72 -28.98
C ASP A 101 25.81 12.25 -29.18
N LEU A 102 25.53 11.40 -28.18
CA LEU A 102 25.70 9.96 -28.31
C LEU A 102 24.78 9.36 -29.37
N LEU A 103 23.49 9.72 -29.37
CA LEU A 103 22.54 9.19 -30.36
C LEU A 103 22.87 9.62 -31.79
N SER A 104 23.41 10.83 -31.99
CA SER A 104 23.79 11.33 -33.32
C SER A 104 24.88 10.50 -34.01
N GLN A 105 25.61 9.67 -33.25
CA GLN A 105 26.68 8.82 -33.77
C GLN A 105 26.16 7.49 -34.35
N TYR A 106 24.88 7.17 -34.15
CA TYR A 106 24.26 5.91 -34.56
C TYR A 106 23.00 6.17 -35.40
N SER A 107 22.73 5.30 -36.37
CA SER A 107 21.45 5.31 -37.08
C SER A 107 20.33 4.89 -36.13
N PRO A 108 19.10 5.40 -36.27
CA PRO A 108 17.95 4.92 -35.51
C PRO A 108 17.72 3.41 -35.58
N SER A 109 18.14 2.76 -36.68
CA SER A 109 18.08 1.30 -36.85
C SER A 109 18.99 0.52 -35.90
N ASP A 110 20.00 1.19 -35.33
CA ASP A 110 21.07 0.58 -34.56
C ASP A 110 20.93 0.88 -33.06
N ILE A 111 19.82 1.54 -32.67
CA ILE A 111 19.51 1.88 -31.28
C ILE A 111 18.54 0.82 -30.74
N PHE A 112 19.05 -0.03 -29.86
CA PHE A 112 18.26 -1.09 -29.22
C PHE A 112 18.07 -0.79 -27.74
N ASN A 113 16.87 -1.04 -27.22
CA ASN A 113 16.64 -1.07 -25.78
C ASN A 113 16.82 -2.50 -25.27
N ALA A 114 17.75 -2.69 -24.33
CA ALA A 114 17.91 -3.94 -23.60
C ALA A 114 17.58 -3.67 -22.13
N ASN A 115 16.77 -4.54 -21.55
CA ASN A 115 16.50 -4.49 -20.12
C ASN A 115 16.59 -5.90 -19.53
N GLU A 116 17.10 -6.00 -18.32
CA GLU A 116 17.17 -7.25 -17.59
C GLU A 116 15.80 -7.58 -16.98
N THR A 117 15.32 -8.79 -17.23
CA THR A 117 14.14 -9.33 -16.53
C THR A 117 14.64 -10.35 -15.51
N GLY A 118 14.72 -9.93 -14.23
CA GLY A 118 15.11 -10.82 -13.14
C GLY A 118 14.00 -11.82 -12.79
N LEU A 119 14.38 -13.07 -12.54
CA LEU A 119 13.49 -14.08 -11.98
C LEU A 119 13.42 -13.88 -10.46
N TYR A 120 12.21 -13.67 -9.95
CA TYR A 120 12.01 -13.45 -8.52
C TYR A 120 11.68 -14.75 -7.78
N PHE A 121 12.70 -15.53 -7.39
CA PHE A 121 12.50 -16.70 -6.55
C PHE A 121 12.19 -16.26 -5.10
N ARG A 122 11.04 -16.71 -4.55
CA ARG A 122 10.56 -16.39 -3.19
C ARG A 122 10.31 -14.89 -2.91
N ALA A 123 10.09 -14.06 -3.94
CA ALA A 123 9.72 -12.68 -3.70
C ALA A 123 8.39 -12.58 -2.96
N LEU A 124 8.33 -11.61 -2.05
CA LEU A 124 7.10 -11.29 -1.35
C LEU A 124 6.01 -10.81 -2.35
N PRO A 125 4.72 -10.93 -2.02
CA PRO A 125 3.62 -10.50 -2.90
C PRO A 125 3.65 -9.00 -3.16
N GLU A 126 3.67 -8.54 -4.42
CA GLU A 126 3.87 -7.13 -4.79
C GLU A 126 2.86 -6.15 -4.16
N HIS A 127 1.72 -6.65 -3.69
CA HIS A 127 0.61 -5.87 -3.17
C HIS A 127 0.46 -6.03 -1.66
N THR A 128 0.12 -4.95 -0.98
CA THR A 128 -0.16 -4.94 0.46
C THR A 128 -1.30 -3.97 0.78
N TYR A 129 -2.01 -4.20 1.88
CA TYR A 129 -2.87 -3.16 2.45
C TYR A 129 -2.02 -2.04 3.05
N ALA A 130 -2.33 -0.79 2.70
CA ALA A 130 -1.71 0.43 3.22
C ALA A 130 -2.76 1.54 3.34
N LEU A 131 -2.45 2.60 4.10
CA LEU A 131 -3.30 3.79 4.13
C LEU A 131 -3.26 4.45 2.74
N LYS A 132 -4.38 5.00 2.24
CA LYS A 132 -4.41 5.67 0.92
C LYS A 132 -3.46 6.87 0.80
N ILE A 133 -3.09 7.47 1.93
CA ILE A 133 -2.14 8.59 1.99
C ILE A 133 -0.70 8.08 1.87
N ASP A 134 -0.46 6.82 2.24
CA ASP A 134 0.84 6.18 2.03
C ASP A 134 0.96 5.79 0.56
N LYS A 135 1.81 6.48 -0.19
CA LYS A 135 2.49 5.84 -1.31
C LYS A 135 3.22 4.63 -0.70
N ALA A 136 2.72 3.40 -0.85
CA ALA A 136 3.36 2.25 -0.23
C ALA A 136 4.77 2.11 -0.79
N LYS A 137 5.67 2.56 0.06
CA LYS A 137 7.10 2.39 0.06
C LYS A 137 7.42 0.89 -0.03
N GLY A 138 7.88 0.42 -1.19
CA GLY A 138 8.31 -0.97 -1.34
C GLY A 138 9.68 -1.22 -0.71
N ALA A 139 9.84 -2.38 -0.08
CA ALA A 139 11.15 -2.92 0.28
C ALA A 139 11.77 -3.59 -0.95
N LYS A 140 13.09 -3.39 -1.14
CA LYS A 140 13.87 -4.11 -2.16
C LYS A 140 13.77 -5.61 -1.92
N THR A 141 13.27 -6.33 -2.90
CA THR A 141 13.45 -7.78 -3.01
C THR A 141 14.75 -8.01 -3.75
N SER A 142 15.69 -8.73 -3.14
CA SER A 142 16.92 -9.14 -3.81
C SER A 142 16.57 -9.94 -5.07
N LYS A 143 17.24 -9.60 -6.16
CA LYS A 143 17.28 -10.40 -7.39
C LYS A 143 18.38 -11.45 -7.17
N GLU A 144 18.17 -12.68 -7.64
CA GLU A 144 19.27 -13.63 -7.89
C GLU A 144 19.85 -13.38 -9.27
#